data_AF-A0A1H3LRS3-F1
#
_entry.id   AF-A0A1H3LRS3-F1
#
_cell.length_a   1.000
_cell.length_b   1.000
_cell.length_c   1.000
_cell.angle_alpha   90.00
_cell.angle_beta   90.00
_cell.angle_gamma   90.00
#
_symmetry.space_group_name_H-M   'P 1'
#
loop_
_entity.id
_entity.type
_entity.pdbx_description
1 polymer ?
#
loop_
_entity_poly.entity_id
_entity_poly.type
_entity_poly.pdbx_seq_one_letter_code
_entity_poly.pdbx_strand_id
1 'polypeptide(L)'
;MTVPGYRDAPIETWDPAAPIDPGEAEEFLRQCYAENPRLGPVEPRLSEVRAQLAETGVYRHTADELSYGAKLAWRNASRCIGRLYWRSLVVLDRRDVTAADGIFDALVHHLHLAGGTDAPSREPGTIRPVISVFAPATPGRPYPRVWNDQLIRYAGYRNADGSVTGDPRSVGFTAAVREFGWTSKGDAFDVLPLAIETPDEGLRLFELPDRAVLEVPLAHPELPWFADLGLRWHAVPAISNMRLTIGGLHYPLAPFNGWYMGTEIGARNLADPDRYDMLPEVARRMGLDTSRASTLWRDRALVELNRAVLWSYERAGVKISDHHTESERFLAHVRNEERAGRQVPADWSWIVPPLSGGATGVFHRYYHEADLRPNFYLDDEARALSRGDVPAPAGRHAAQRSVAAPEPSAGASEPLVAAPEPLAGAPELPPPALKPDYVALPWYAPGPRTEALPLPLPWAEPPRSTPSGAGPAPQPRSGLAQPRSGLAQPGSGPAQSGSGSAQSGSGPDPDDASGAESPPALRPACPLGH
;
A
#
# COMPACT_ATOMS: atom_id res chain seq x y z
N MET A 1 19.68 8.35 24.42
CA MET A 1 18.80 9.34 23.77
C MET A 1 17.38 8.80 23.83
N THR A 2 16.38 9.65 24.01
CA THR A 2 14.98 9.25 23.79
C THR A 2 14.77 9.16 22.28
N VAL A 3 14.27 8.04 21.77
CA VAL A 3 13.95 7.93 20.34
C VAL A 3 12.64 8.69 20.09
N PRO A 4 12.57 9.63 19.13
CA PRO A 4 11.33 10.35 18.80
C PRO A 4 10.20 9.40 18.42
N GLY A 5 9.07 9.48 19.14
CA GLY A 5 7.86 8.68 18.91
C GLY A 5 6.72 9.55 18.37
N TYR A 6 5.90 8.98 17.48
CA TYR A 6 4.92 9.69 16.64
C TYR A 6 3.89 10.56 17.38
N ARG A 7 3.61 10.29 18.66
CA ARG A 7 2.74 11.14 19.52
C ARG A 7 3.48 12.27 20.25
N ASP A 8 4.68 12.00 20.74
CA ASP A 8 5.39 12.90 21.68
C ASP A 8 6.40 13.82 20.98
N ALA A 9 6.80 13.47 19.74
CA ALA A 9 7.64 14.28 18.88
C ALA A 9 7.08 14.25 17.44
N PRO A 10 6.90 15.40 16.78
CA PRO A 10 6.51 15.43 15.38
C PRO A 10 7.61 14.79 14.52
N ILE A 11 7.20 14.10 13.44
CA ILE A 11 8.13 13.68 12.40
C ILE A 11 8.77 14.94 11.81
N GLU A 12 10.08 14.92 11.61
CA GLU A 12 10.83 15.98 10.93
C GLU A 12 10.28 16.20 9.51
N THR A 13 9.78 17.42 9.24
CA THR A 13 9.35 17.82 7.90
C THR A 13 10.56 17.85 6.98
N TRP A 14 10.49 17.11 5.86
CA TRP A 14 11.58 17.10 4.88
C TRP A 14 11.69 18.42 4.13
N ASP A 15 12.88 19.01 4.14
CA ASP A 15 13.28 20.08 3.24
C ASP A 15 14.00 19.50 2.01
N PRO A 16 13.43 19.60 0.78
CA PRO A 16 14.09 19.16 -0.44
C PRO A 16 15.36 19.92 -0.82
N ALA A 17 15.69 21.03 -0.14
CA ALA A 17 16.95 21.76 -0.30
C ALA A 17 18.04 21.34 0.71
N ALA A 18 17.72 20.55 1.73
CA ALA A 18 18.68 20.12 2.74
C ALA A 18 19.77 19.19 2.16
N PRO A 19 21.03 19.29 2.62
CA PRO A 19 22.08 18.34 2.26
C PRO A 19 21.81 16.97 2.90
N ILE A 20 22.29 15.91 2.24
CA ILE A 20 22.23 14.54 2.78
C ILE A 20 23.11 14.43 4.02
N ASP A 21 22.56 13.89 5.11
CA ASP A 21 23.32 13.61 6.33
C ASP A 21 24.29 12.43 6.13
N PRO A 22 25.62 12.63 6.23
CA PRO A 22 26.59 11.54 6.18
C PRO A 22 26.48 10.57 7.37
N GLY A 23 25.85 10.99 8.47
CA GLY A 23 25.55 10.17 9.64
C GLY A 23 24.52 9.09 9.35
N GLU A 24 23.33 9.47 8.84
CA GLU A 24 22.31 8.50 8.41
C GLU A 24 22.85 7.55 7.33
N ALA A 25 23.68 8.05 6.40
CA ALA A 25 24.34 7.22 5.38
C ALA A 25 25.28 6.18 6.00
N GLU A 26 26.12 6.57 6.98
CA GLU A 26 27.03 5.63 7.65
C GLU A 26 26.29 4.62 8.55
N GLU A 27 25.26 5.05 9.30
CA GLU A 27 24.44 4.14 10.11
C GLU A 27 23.74 3.09 9.23
N PHE A 28 23.09 3.53 8.15
CA PHE A 28 22.42 2.64 7.21
C PHE A 28 23.39 1.64 6.57
N LEU A 29 24.55 2.09 6.08
CA LEU A 29 25.52 1.21 5.42
C LEU A 29 26.10 0.20 6.41
N ARG A 30 26.41 0.61 7.65
CA ARG A 30 26.87 -0.31 8.71
C ARG A 30 25.81 -1.37 9.05
N GLN A 31 24.54 -0.99 9.17
CA GLN A 31 23.46 -1.97 9.38
C GLN A 31 23.30 -2.91 8.17
N CYS A 32 23.30 -2.36 6.95
CA CYS A 32 23.14 -3.10 5.70
C CYS A 32 24.22 -4.19 5.55
N TYR A 33 25.49 -3.84 5.76
CA TYR A 33 26.60 -4.78 5.64
C TYR A 33 26.64 -5.80 6.80
N ALA A 34 26.23 -5.40 8.01
CA ALA A 34 26.12 -6.30 9.16
C ALA A 34 24.99 -7.34 9.00
N GLU A 35 23.81 -6.95 8.51
CA GLU A 35 22.72 -7.90 8.20
C GLU A 35 22.95 -8.67 6.88
N ASN A 36 23.90 -8.26 6.02
CA ASN A 36 24.24 -8.94 4.75
C ASN A 36 25.76 -9.20 4.58
N PRO A 37 26.38 -10.14 5.34
CA PRO A 37 27.83 -10.38 5.28
C PRO A 37 28.41 -10.75 3.91
N ARG A 38 27.57 -11.14 2.94
CA ARG A 38 27.96 -11.38 1.54
C ARG A 38 28.46 -10.11 0.80
N LEU A 39 28.24 -8.92 1.34
CA LEU A 39 28.71 -7.65 0.80
C LEU A 39 30.18 -7.34 1.17
N GLY A 40 30.78 -8.13 2.07
CA GLY A 40 32.16 -7.94 2.53
C GLY A 40 32.29 -6.88 3.65
N PRO A 41 33.49 -6.30 3.86
CA PRO A 41 33.69 -5.23 4.84
C PRO A 41 33.07 -3.91 4.35
N VAL A 42 32.62 -3.08 5.30
CA VAL A 42 31.87 -1.84 5.01
C VAL A 42 32.77 -0.61 4.85
N GLU A 43 33.98 -0.65 5.42
CA GLU A 43 34.95 0.45 5.44
C GLU A 43 35.36 0.96 4.04
N PRO A 44 35.58 0.11 3.01
CA PRO A 44 35.83 0.59 1.64
C PRO A 44 34.63 1.36 1.07
N ARG A 45 33.41 0.85 1.30
CA ARG A 45 32.17 1.47 0.82
C ARG A 45 31.88 2.81 1.51
N LEU A 46 32.12 2.91 2.81
CA LEU A 46 32.04 4.18 3.54
C LEU A 46 33.05 5.20 3.02
N SER A 47 34.25 4.76 2.62
CA SER A 47 35.27 5.63 2.03
C SER A 47 34.85 6.16 0.65
N GLU A 48 34.25 5.31 -0.18
CA GLU A 48 33.67 5.68 -1.48
C GLU A 48 32.50 6.67 -1.32
N VAL A 49 31.55 6.39 -0.43
CA VAL A 49 30.36 7.23 -0.19
C VAL A 49 30.73 8.60 0.38
N ARG A 50 31.69 8.66 1.31
CA ARG A 50 32.23 9.94 1.80
C ARG A 50 32.90 10.76 0.69
N ALA A 51 33.56 10.12 -0.28
CA ALA A 51 34.12 10.81 -1.43
C ALA A 51 33.03 11.35 -2.37
N GLN A 52 32.01 10.55 -2.70
CA GLN A 52 30.86 10.99 -3.51
C GLN A 52 30.14 12.19 -2.89
N LEU A 53 29.87 12.14 -1.57
CA LEU A 53 29.28 13.25 -0.82
C LEU A 53 30.16 14.51 -0.83
N ALA A 54 31.48 14.36 -0.68
CA ALA A 54 32.41 15.49 -0.69
C ALA A 54 32.59 16.13 -2.08
N GLU A 55 32.48 15.36 -3.16
CA GLU A 55 32.62 15.83 -4.54
C GLU A 55 31.31 16.41 -5.11
N THR A 56 30.16 15.78 -4.82
CA THR A 56 28.88 16.05 -5.50
C THR A 56 27.73 16.44 -4.59
N GLY A 57 27.89 16.34 -3.27
CA GLY A 57 26.80 16.51 -2.29
C GLY A 57 25.80 15.35 -2.23
N VAL A 58 25.98 14.30 -3.05
CA VAL A 58 25.11 13.11 -3.11
C VAL A 58 25.94 11.83 -3.20
N TYR A 59 25.30 10.67 -3.00
CA TYR A 59 25.88 9.36 -3.31
C TYR A 59 24.82 8.49 -4.00
N ARG A 60 25.21 7.32 -4.55
CA ARG A 60 24.26 6.36 -5.14
C ARG A 60 24.37 4.98 -4.50
N HIS A 61 23.22 4.47 -4.02
CA HIS A 61 23.10 3.10 -3.53
C HIS A 61 23.44 2.05 -4.60
N THR A 62 24.07 0.94 -4.19
CA THR A 62 24.10 -0.29 -4.99
C THR A 62 22.70 -0.90 -5.10
N ALA A 63 22.49 -1.84 -6.03
CA ALA A 63 21.20 -2.54 -6.14
C ALA A 63 20.86 -3.36 -4.87
N ASP A 64 21.88 -3.90 -4.20
CA ASP A 64 21.72 -4.63 -2.93
C ASP A 64 21.37 -3.71 -1.76
N GLU A 65 22.03 -2.55 -1.65
CA GLU A 65 21.70 -1.53 -0.65
C GLU A 65 20.26 -1.00 -0.85
N LEU A 66 19.87 -0.70 -2.09
CA LEU A 66 18.50 -0.26 -2.41
C LEU A 66 17.46 -1.32 -2.03
N SER A 67 17.74 -2.59 -2.38
CA SER A 67 16.88 -3.73 -2.09
C SER A 67 16.74 -3.99 -0.59
N TYR A 68 17.85 -3.86 0.16
CA TYR A 68 17.84 -3.95 1.61
C TYR A 68 17.10 -2.78 2.27
N GLY A 69 17.38 -1.54 1.86
CA GLY A 69 16.79 -0.32 2.43
C GLY A 69 15.28 -0.25 2.25
N ALA A 70 14.75 -0.57 1.07
CA ALA A 70 13.30 -0.63 0.83
C ALA A 70 12.60 -1.72 1.67
N LYS A 71 13.27 -2.87 1.88
CA LYS A 71 12.79 -3.97 2.74
C LYS A 71 12.80 -3.58 4.21
N LEU A 72 13.84 -2.88 4.65
CA LEU A 72 13.97 -2.35 6.01
C LEU A 72 12.95 -1.24 6.28
N ALA A 73 12.66 -0.37 5.31
CA ALA A 73 11.60 0.63 5.43
C ALA A 73 10.22 0.00 5.68
N TRP A 74 9.87 -1.09 5.00
CA TRP A 74 8.62 -1.80 5.27
C TRP A 74 8.62 -2.47 6.66
N ARG A 75 9.73 -3.06 7.10
CA ARG A 75 9.91 -3.58 8.47
C ARG A 75 9.72 -2.49 9.54
N ASN A 76 10.19 -1.28 9.28
CA ASN A 76 10.13 -0.14 10.20
C ASN A 76 8.77 0.55 10.23
N ALA A 77 7.99 0.48 9.13
CA ALA A 77 6.71 1.17 8.95
C ALA A 77 5.69 0.87 10.07
N SER A 78 5.64 1.77 11.06
CA SER A 78 4.91 1.59 12.34
C SER A 78 3.40 1.36 12.18
N ARG A 79 2.83 1.86 11.09
CA ARG A 79 1.39 1.77 10.74
C ARG A 79 1.01 0.54 9.93
N CYS A 80 1.98 -0.30 9.54
CA CYS A 80 1.71 -1.50 8.75
C CYS A 80 1.55 -2.74 9.65
N ILE A 81 0.41 -3.43 9.55
CA ILE A 81 0.16 -4.72 10.23
C ILE A 81 0.85 -5.89 9.51
N GLY A 82 0.89 -5.88 8.16
CA GLY A 82 1.44 -6.95 7.31
C GLY A 82 2.97 -7.13 7.33
N ARG A 83 3.66 -6.64 8.36
CA ARG A 83 5.14 -6.61 8.44
C ARG A 83 5.82 -7.97 8.61
N LEU A 84 5.08 -9.06 8.82
CA LEU A 84 5.65 -10.41 8.81
C LEU A 84 6.33 -10.73 7.45
N TYR A 85 5.86 -10.12 6.37
CA TYR A 85 6.26 -10.41 5.00
C TYR A 85 7.43 -9.58 4.47
N TRP A 86 8.03 -8.68 5.27
CA TRP A 86 8.95 -7.63 4.80
C TRP A 86 10.10 -8.10 3.87
N ARG A 87 10.60 -9.33 4.05
CA ARG A 87 11.67 -9.91 3.23
C ARG A 87 11.23 -10.29 1.81
N SER A 88 9.95 -10.60 1.56
CA SER A 88 9.45 -11.08 0.27
C SER A 88 9.18 -9.99 -0.77
N LEU A 89 9.35 -8.71 -0.39
CA LEU A 89 9.22 -7.56 -1.28
C LEU A 89 10.09 -7.71 -2.54
N VAL A 90 9.48 -7.56 -3.71
CA VAL A 90 10.18 -7.43 -4.98
C VAL A 90 10.52 -5.96 -5.20
N VAL A 91 11.79 -5.64 -5.35
CA VAL A 91 12.28 -4.26 -5.53
C VAL A 91 12.65 -4.06 -6.99
N LEU A 92 11.91 -3.20 -7.68
CA LEU A 92 12.17 -2.79 -9.05
C LEU A 92 12.97 -1.49 -9.04
N ASP A 93 14.26 -1.58 -9.40
CA ASP A 93 15.09 -0.40 -9.62
C ASP A 93 14.62 0.31 -10.90
N ARG A 94 14.22 1.58 -10.74
CA ARG A 94 13.77 2.49 -11.82
C ARG A 94 14.47 3.84 -11.73
N ARG A 95 15.62 3.91 -11.04
CA ARG A 95 16.35 5.16 -10.76
C ARG A 95 16.86 5.91 -11.98
N ASP A 96 16.90 5.23 -13.13
CA ASP A 96 17.36 5.77 -14.42
C ASP A 96 16.18 6.05 -15.38
N VAL A 97 14.94 6.00 -14.89
CA VAL A 97 13.71 6.32 -15.64
C VAL A 97 13.23 7.72 -15.23
N THR A 98 13.22 8.66 -16.18
CA THR A 98 12.93 10.08 -15.91
C THR A 98 11.72 10.64 -16.67
N ALA A 99 11.49 10.23 -17.91
CA ALA A 99 10.40 10.71 -18.76
C ALA A 99 9.04 10.09 -18.36
N ALA A 100 7.96 10.86 -18.51
CA ALA A 100 6.63 10.49 -18.00
C ALA A 100 6.08 9.19 -18.62
N ASP A 101 6.28 8.95 -19.92
CA ASP A 101 5.91 7.69 -20.58
C ASP A 101 6.65 6.49 -19.97
N GLY A 102 7.95 6.62 -19.73
CA GLY A 102 8.76 5.56 -19.12
C GLY A 102 8.39 5.30 -17.65
N ILE A 103 7.99 6.35 -16.92
CA ILE A 103 7.42 6.22 -15.57
C ILE A 103 6.10 5.45 -15.66
N PHE A 104 5.18 5.85 -16.55
CA PHE A 104 3.89 5.18 -16.76
C PHE A 104 4.08 3.69 -17.08
N ASP A 105 4.93 3.34 -18.04
CA ASP A 105 5.23 1.93 -18.39
C ASP A 105 5.79 1.14 -17.19
N ALA A 106 6.64 1.77 -16.37
CA ALA A 106 7.17 1.16 -15.16
C ALA A 106 6.12 0.95 -14.06
N LEU A 107 5.06 1.79 -14.00
CA LEU A 107 3.92 1.64 -13.09
C LEU A 107 2.90 0.61 -13.59
N VAL A 108 2.66 0.55 -14.91
CA VAL A 108 1.85 -0.50 -15.54
C VAL A 108 2.52 -1.86 -15.34
N HIS A 109 3.84 -1.96 -15.53
CA HIS A 109 4.61 -3.18 -15.21
C HIS A 109 4.54 -3.52 -13.71
N HIS A 110 4.62 -2.54 -12.80
CA HIS A 110 4.42 -2.78 -11.36
C HIS A 110 3.06 -3.45 -11.08
N LEU A 111 1.97 -2.92 -11.63
CA LEU A 111 0.63 -3.48 -11.43
C LEU A 111 0.49 -4.90 -11.99
N HIS A 112 1.03 -5.18 -13.20
CA HIS A 112 1.10 -6.53 -13.75
C HIS A 112 1.89 -7.49 -12.83
N LEU A 113 3.08 -7.07 -12.39
CA LEU A 113 3.99 -7.86 -11.56
C LEU A 113 3.41 -8.12 -10.16
N ALA A 114 2.68 -7.17 -9.59
CA ALA A 114 1.91 -7.33 -8.36
C ALA A 114 0.73 -8.29 -8.56
N GLY A 115 -0.15 -7.96 -9.50
CA GLY A 115 -1.49 -8.55 -9.67
C GLY A 115 -1.57 -9.97 -10.22
N GLY A 116 -0.54 -10.46 -10.94
CA GLY A 116 -0.58 -11.79 -11.55
C GLY A 116 -0.78 -11.82 -13.06
N THR A 117 -0.75 -10.66 -13.72
CA THR A 117 -1.00 -10.52 -15.17
C THR A 117 0.29 -10.21 -15.96
N ASP A 118 1.46 -10.47 -15.37
CA ASP A 118 2.80 -10.31 -15.97
C ASP A 118 3.23 -11.45 -16.90
N ALA A 119 2.66 -12.66 -16.74
CA ALA A 119 2.97 -13.81 -17.58
C ALA A 119 1.76 -14.75 -17.74
N PRO A 120 1.51 -15.36 -18.92
CA PRO A 120 0.39 -16.30 -19.13
C PRO A 120 0.44 -17.57 -18.26
N SER A 121 1.59 -17.87 -17.66
CA SER A 121 1.81 -19.03 -16.78
C SER A 121 1.61 -18.74 -15.29
N ARG A 122 1.13 -17.54 -14.93
CA ARG A 122 0.82 -17.15 -13.54
C ARG A 122 -0.67 -16.86 -13.41
N GLU A 123 -1.27 -17.32 -12.32
CA GLU A 123 -2.68 -17.07 -12.05
C GLU A 123 -2.89 -15.63 -11.54
N PRO A 124 -3.75 -14.82 -12.22
CA PRO A 124 -4.18 -13.52 -11.73
C PRO A 124 -4.79 -13.62 -10.33
N GLY A 125 -4.61 -12.58 -9.51
CA GLY A 125 -5.05 -12.58 -8.12
C GLY A 125 -4.03 -13.12 -7.13
N THR A 126 -2.95 -13.78 -7.58
CA THR A 126 -1.85 -14.22 -6.71
C THR A 126 -0.95 -13.04 -6.29
N ILE A 127 -1.46 -12.12 -5.46
CA ILE A 127 -0.81 -10.82 -5.21
C ILE A 127 0.56 -10.96 -4.52
N ARG A 128 1.59 -10.37 -5.15
CA ARG A 128 2.96 -10.21 -4.62
C ARG A 128 3.17 -8.77 -4.12
N PRO A 129 3.92 -8.53 -3.02
CA PRO A 129 4.40 -7.21 -2.67
C PRO A 129 5.51 -6.75 -3.63
N VAL A 130 5.34 -5.58 -4.24
CA VAL A 130 6.29 -4.94 -5.15
C VAL A 130 6.52 -3.51 -4.69
N ILE A 131 7.72 -2.98 -4.92
CA ILE A 131 8.02 -1.55 -4.91
C ILE A 131 8.76 -1.17 -6.19
N SER A 132 8.40 -0.03 -6.78
CA SER A 132 9.17 0.58 -7.87
C SER A 132 9.85 1.85 -7.35
N VAL A 133 11.19 1.87 -7.31
CA VAL A 133 11.96 3.00 -6.78
C VAL A 133 12.60 3.79 -7.91
N PHE A 134 12.10 5.00 -8.15
CA PHE A 134 12.60 5.92 -9.17
C PHE A 134 13.78 6.76 -8.63
N ALA A 135 14.23 7.77 -9.38
CA ALA A 135 15.40 8.57 -9.00
C ALA A 135 15.25 9.22 -7.59
N PRO A 136 16.32 9.29 -6.79
CA PRO A 136 16.30 10.06 -5.55
C PRO A 136 16.20 11.55 -5.87
N ALA A 137 15.62 12.33 -4.94
CA ALA A 137 15.73 13.78 -4.97
C ALA A 137 17.21 14.20 -4.86
N THR A 138 17.61 15.19 -5.65
CA THR A 138 18.90 15.88 -5.50
C THR A 138 18.63 17.21 -4.78
N PRO A 139 19.40 17.60 -3.75
CA PRO A 139 19.13 18.82 -2.98
C PRO A 139 18.94 20.05 -3.86
N GLY A 140 17.81 20.74 -3.65
CA GLY A 140 17.44 21.97 -4.36
C GLY A 140 17.02 21.79 -5.83
N ARG A 141 16.81 20.55 -6.30
CA ARG A 141 16.36 20.26 -7.67
C ARG A 141 14.94 19.67 -7.71
N PRO A 142 14.13 19.98 -8.74
CA PRO A 142 12.85 19.33 -8.96
C PRO A 142 13.03 17.83 -9.26
N TYR A 143 12.02 17.04 -8.92
CA TYR A 143 11.99 15.58 -9.03
C TYR A 143 10.65 15.09 -9.58
N PRO A 144 10.62 13.94 -10.29
CA PRO A 144 9.37 13.37 -10.79
C PRO A 144 8.48 12.87 -9.65
N ARG A 145 7.16 12.93 -9.85
CA ARG A 145 6.15 12.53 -8.86
C ARG A 145 4.86 12.01 -9.52
N VAL A 146 4.07 11.28 -8.74
CA VAL A 146 2.69 10.88 -9.06
C VAL A 146 1.78 11.55 -8.05
N TRP A 147 0.74 12.24 -8.49
CA TRP A 147 -0.16 12.96 -7.60
C TRP A 147 -1.16 12.03 -6.87
N ASN A 148 -1.54 10.89 -7.48
CA ASN A 148 -2.50 9.94 -6.94
C ASN A 148 -2.06 9.34 -5.57
N ASP A 149 -2.98 9.16 -4.59
CA ASP A 149 -2.64 8.49 -3.32
C ASP A 149 -2.37 6.99 -3.49
N GLN A 150 -3.06 6.34 -4.43
CA GLN A 150 -2.82 4.97 -4.87
C GLN A 150 -2.88 4.87 -6.40
N LEU A 151 -2.12 3.93 -7.00
CA LEU A 151 -2.05 3.76 -8.45
C LEU A 151 -3.40 3.38 -9.07
N ILE A 152 -4.29 2.72 -8.31
CA ILE A 152 -5.67 2.46 -8.72
C ILE A 152 -6.57 3.14 -7.69
N ARG A 153 -7.43 4.05 -8.16
CA ARG A 153 -8.49 4.68 -7.37
C ARG A 153 -9.71 4.91 -8.24
N TYR A 154 -10.87 4.97 -7.60
CA TYR A 154 -12.12 5.37 -8.24
C TYR A 154 -12.33 6.87 -8.12
N ALA A 155 -12.93 7.44 -9.15
CA ALA A 155 -13.30 8.85 -9.22
C ALA A 155 -14.49 9.18 -8.28
N GLY A 156 -14.70 10.48 -8.04
CA GLY A 156 -15.82 11.00 -7.27
C GLY A 156 -16.47 12.19 -7.97
N TYR A 157 -17.76 12.10 -8.26
CA TYR A 157 -18.51 13.11 -9.00
C TYR A 157 -19.58 13.74 -8.12
N ARG A 158 -19.45 15.04 -7.81
CA ARG A 158 -20.51 15.78 -7.11
C ARG A 158 -21.70 16.00 -8.03
N ASN A 159 -22.85 15.50 -7.62
CA ASN A 159 -24.13 15.63 -8.34
C ASN A 159 -24.80 16.97 -8.01
N ALA A 160 -25.78 17.38 -8.84
CA ALA A 160 -26.47 18.66 -8.71
C ALA A 160 -27.35 18.80 -7.44
N ASP A 161 -27.72 17.69 -6.82
CA ASP A 161 -28.43 17.64 -5.52
C ASP A 161 -27.48 17.67 -4.31
N GLY A 162 -26.17 17.72 -4.54
CA GLY A 162 -25.13 17.70 -3.51
C GLY A 162 -24.60 16.31 -3.15
N SER A 163 -25.26 15.24 -3.62
CA SER A 163 -24.79 13.85 -3.46
C SER A 163 -23.50 13.59 -4.26
N VAL A 164 -22.93 12.40 -4.12
CA VAL A 164 -21.73 11.98 -4.88
C VAL A 164 -21.97 10.64 -5.55
N THR A 165 -21.60 10.55 -6.84
CA THR A 165 -21.45 9.29 -7.57
C THR A 165 -19.98 8.87 -7.50
N GLY A 166 -19.71 7.65 -7.02
CA GLY A 166 -18.34 7.17 -6.78
C GLY A 166 -17.80 7.56 -5.40
N ASP A 167 -16.49 7.78 -5.28
CA ASP A 167 -15.80 7.95 -4.00
C ASP A 167 -15.72 9.44 -3.56
N PRO A 168 -16.42 9.89 -2.49
CA PRO A 168 -16.37 11.27 -2.03
C PRO A 168 -14.97 11.79 -1.68
N ARG A 169 -14.06 10.91 -1.23
CA ARG A 169 -12.67 11.27 -0.95
C ARG A 169 -11.91 11.69 -2.22
N SER A 170 -12.31 11.17 -3.38
CA SER A 170 -11.68 11.45 -4.68
C SER A 170 -12.21 12.71 -5.36
N VAL A 171 -13.26 13.38 -4.84
CA VAL A 171 -13.99 14.45 -5.57
C VAL A 171 -13.10 15.61 -6.00
N GLY A 172 -12.23 16.12 -5.13
CA GLY A 172 -11.32 17.23 -5.47
C GLY A 172 -10.29 16.84 -6.52
N PHE A 173 -9.66 15.67 -6.37
CA PHE A 173 -8.69 15.15 -7.34
C PHE A 173 -9.34 14.85 -8.69
N THR A 174 -10.58 14.34 -8.67
CA THR A 174 -11.40 14.08 -9.86
C THR A 174 -11.72 15.37 -10.61
N ALA A 175 -12.02 16.47 -9.90
CA ALA A 175 -12.20 17.78 -10.52
C ALA A 175 -10.88 18.25 -11.17
N ALA A 176 -9.76 18.20 -10.44
CA ALA A 176 -8.46 18.63 -10.93
C ALA A 176 -8.03 17.89 -12.21
N VAL A 177 -8.07 16.55 -12.25
CA VAL A 177 -7.67 15.80 -13.47
C VAL A 177 -8.61 16.06 -14.67
N ARG A 178 -9.88 16.42 -14.43
CA ARG A 178 -10.81 16.82 -15.49
C ARG A 178 -10.53 18.23 -16.02
N GLU A 179 -10.09 19.16 -15.17
CA GLU A 179 -9.59 20.47 -15.62
C GLU A 179 -8.30 20.33 -16.46
N PHE A 180 -7.45 19.35 -16.15
CA PHE A 180 -6.33 18.93 -16.99
C PHE A 180 -6.71 18.04 -18.19
N GLY A 181 -8.01 17.92 -18.51
CA GLY A 181 -8.51 17.33 -19.76
C GLY A 181 -8.91 15.86 -19.72
N TRP A 182 -8.89 15.19 -18.56
CA TRP A 182 -9.40 13.81 -18.47
C TRP A 182 -10.92 13.75 -18.70
N THR A 183 -11.37 12.70 -19.41
CA THR A 183 -12.78 12.47 -19.73
C THR A 183 -13.31 11.26 -18.95
N SER A 184 -14.12 11.54 -17.94
CA SER A 184 -14.81 10.54 -17.11
C SER A 184 -15.78 9.66 -17.90
N LYS A 185 -15.84 8.36 -17.59
CA LYS A 185 -16.95 7.47 -17.97
C LYS A 185 -18.20 7.73 -17.12
N GLY A 186 -18.02 8.25 -15.90
CA GLY A 186 -19.10 8.68 -15.00
C GLY A 186 -19.71 7.56 -14.13
N ASP A 187 -19.08 6.39 -14.10
CA ASP A 187 -19.47 5.26 -13.24
C ASP A 187 -19.03 5.49 -11.78
N ALA A 188 -19.70 4.83 -10.81
CA ALA A 188 -19.33 4.86 -9.39
C ALA A 188 -18.00 4.13 -9.10
N PHE A 189 -17.51 3.35 -10.06
CA PHE A 189 -16.21 2.66 -10.02
C PHE A 189 -15.39 2.98 -11.28
N ASP A 190 -15.49 4.23 -11.75
CA ASP A 190 -14.69 4.78 -12.84
C ASP A 190 -13.24 5.01 -12.39
N VAL A 191 -12.26 4.44 -13.09
CA VAL A 191 -10.86 4.43 -12.64
C VAL A 191 -10.16 5.73 -13.04
N LEU A 192 -9.56 6.40 -12.05
CA LEU A 192 -8.83 7.64 -12.25
C LEU A 192 -7.54 7.44 -13.09
N PRO A 193 -7.15 8.44 -13.90
CA PRO A 193 -5.88 8.42 -14.61
C PRO A 193 -4.72 8.58 -13.64
N LEU A 194 -3.54 8.06 -14.00
CA LEU A 194 -2.29 8.41 -13.35
C LEU A 194 -1.88 9.83 -13.77
N ALA A 195 -1.78 10.71 -12.79
CA ALA A 195 -1.33 12.08 -12.93
C ALA A 195 0.18 12.13 -12.61
N ILE A 196 1.01 12.10 -13.65
CA ILE A 196 2.47 12.00 -13.57
C ILE A 196 3.07 13.36 -13.91
N GLU A 197 3.89 13.90 -13.01
CA GLU A 197 4.60 15.16 -13.21
C GLU A 197 6.11 14.91 -13.28
N THR A 198 6.76 15.37 -14.34
CA THR A 198 8.23 15.36 -14.48
C THR A 198 8.77 16.79 -14.60
N PRO A 199 10.03 17.06 -14.19
CA PRO A 199 10.59 18.41 -14.27
C PRO A 199 10.62 19.00 -15.69
N ASP A 200 10.84 18.14 -16.70
CA ASP A 200 11.06 18.55 -18.09
C ASP A 200 9.76 18.68 -18.90
N GLU A 201 8.73 17.88 -18.57
CA GLU A 201 7.45 17.85 -19.31
C GLU A 201 6.32 18.57 -18.56
N GLY A 202 6.41 18.66 -17.23
CA GLY A 202 5.29 19.03 -16.36
C GLY A 202 4.31 17.88 -16.17
N LEU A 203 3.04 18.22 -15.88
CA LEU A 203 1.98 17.24 -15.65
C LEU A 203 1.48 16.61 -16.96
N ARG A 204 1.40 15.28 -16.99
CA ARG A 204 0.76 14.47 -18.03
C ARG A 204 -0.18 13.45 -17.38
N LEU A 205 -1.33 13.22 -18.01
CA LEU A 205 -2.35 12.27 -17.56
C LEU A 205 -2.31 11.00 -18.42
N PHE A 206 -2.41 9.83 -17.78
CA PHE A 206 -2.37 8.53 -18.44
C PHE A 206 -3.49 7.61 -17.92
N GLU A 207 -4.28 7.03 -18.82
CA GLU A 207 -5.27 6.02 -18.43
C GLU A 207 -4.62 4.65 -18.29
N LEU A 208 -4.95 3.92 -17.21
CA LEU A 208 -4.45 2.56 -17.01
C LEU A 208 -5.09 1.59 -18.01
N PRO A 209 -4.32 0.68 -18.66
CA PRO A 209 -4.89 -0.38 -19.49
C PRO A 209 -5.71 -1.35 -18.63
N ASP A 210 -6.89 -1.78 -19.08
CA ASP A 210 -7.80 -2.66 -18.33
C ASP A 210 -7.09 -3.90 -17.74
N ARG A 211 -6.17 -4.50 -18.49
CA ARG A 211 -5.35 -5.67 -18.08
C ARG A 211 -4.42 -5.45 -16.86
N ALA A 212 -4.20 -4.20 -16.45
CA ALA A 212 -3.47 -3.83 -15.24
C ALA A 212 -4.40 -3.57 -14.04
N VAL A 213 -5.71 -3.43 -14.27
CA VAL A 213 -6.73 -3.16 -13.25
C VAL A 213 -7.57 -4.42 -13.01
N LEU A 214 -7.07 -5.31 -12.15
CA LEU A 214 -7.83 -6.48 -11.69
C LEU A 214 -8.89 -6.03 -10.66
N GLU A 215 -10.17 -6.16 -11.00
CA GLU A 215 -11.29 -5.88 -10.09
C GLU A 215 -12.01 -7.15 -9.62
N VAL A 216 -12.53 -7.13 -8.39
CA VAL A 216 -13.39 -8.18 -7.83
C VAL A 216 -14.81 -7.62 -7.64
N PRO A 217 -15.80 -8.10 -8.42
CA PRO A 217 -17.22 -7.84 -8.15
C PRO A 217 -17.65 -8.48 -6.83
N LEU A 218 -18.40 -7.76 -6.01
CA LEU A 218 -18.77 -8.19 -4.66
C LEU A 218 -20.17 -8.79 -4.61
N ALA A 219 -20.27 -9.95 -3.96
CA ALA A 219 -21.50 -10.65 -3.64
C ALA A 219 -21.37 -11.31 -2.25
N HIS A 220 -22.44 -11.92 -1.74
CA HIS A 220 -22.49 -12.46 -0.38
C HIS A 220 -22.93 -13.92 -0.36
N PRO A 221 -22.34 -14.81 0.48
CA PRO A 221 -22.67 -16.23 0.51
C PRO A 221 -24.13 -16.54 0.87
N GLU A 222 -24.79 -15.66 1.63
CA GLU A 222 -26.15 -15.88 2.17
C GLU A 222 -27.16 -14.77 1.81
N LEU A 223 -26.74 -13.73 1.09
CA LEU A 223 -27.59 -12.58 0.75
C LEU A 223 -27.54 -12.34 -0.77
N PRO A 224 -28.34 -13.06 -1.57
CA PRO A 224 -28.24 -13.03 -3.04
C PRO A 224 -28.39 -11.62 -3.64
N TRP A 225 -29.23 -10.78 -3.03
CA TRP A 225 -29.46 -9.38 -3.42
C TRP A 225 -28.22 -8.49 -3.31
N PHE A 226 -27.14 -8.94 -2.65
CA PHE A 226 -25.92 -8.15 -2.50
C PHE A 226 -25.26 -7.88 -3.86
N ALA A 227 -25.38 -8.82 -4.81
CA ALA A 227 -24.91 -8.63 -6.18
C ALA A 227 -25.65 -7.47 -6.90
N ASP A 228 -26.92 -7.22 -6.56
CA ASP A 228 -27.72 -6.11 -7.11
C ASP A 228 -27.20 -4.72 -6.70
N LEU A 229 -26.26 -4.65 -5.74
CA LEU A 229 -25.61 -3.39 -5.36
C LEU A 229 -24.53 -2.95 -6.36
N GLY A 230 -24.10 -3.83 -7.27
CA GLY A 230 -23.09 -3.52 -8.30
C GLY A 230 -21.68 -3.19 -7.77
N LEU A 231 -21.42 -3.41 -6.48
CA LEU A 231 -20.15 -3.06 -5.83
C LEU A 231 -19.00 -3.88 -6.41
N ARG A 232 -17.85 -3.23 -6.65
CA ARG A 232 -16.59 -3.89 -7.00
C ARG A 232 -15.41 -3.21 -6.31
N TRP A 233 -14.28 -3.91 -6.17
CA TRP A 233 -13.04 -3.30 -5.68
C TRP A 233 -11.79 -3.89 -6.33
N HIS A 234 -10.79 -3.05 -6.62
CA HIS A 234 -9.52 -3.44 -7.25
C HIS A 234 -8.62 -4.26 -6.33
N ALA A 235 -7.89 -5.23 -6.89
CA ALA A 235 -7.14 -6.23 -6.13
C ALA A 235 -5.80 -5.76 -5.53
N VAL A 236 -5.20 -4.69 -6.06
CA VAL A 236 -3.83 -4.27 -5.75
C VAL A 236 -3.82 -2.93 -4.99
N PRO A 237 -3.62 -2.92 -3.65
CA PRO A 237 -3.41 -1.69 -2.89
C PRO A 237 -1.99 -1.16 -3.08
N ALA A 238 -1.74 -0.46 -4.19
CA ALA A 238 -0.45 0.17 -4.49
C ALA A 238 -0.46 1.65 -4.11
N ILE A 239 0.15 2.00 -2.97
CA ILE A 239 0.32 3.39 -2.51
C ILE A 239 1.37 4.08 -3.37
N SER A 240 1.12 5.33 -3.79
CA SER A 240 1.97 6.04 -4.76
C SER A 240 2.50 7.42 -4.32
N ASN A 241 1.90 8.06 -3.31
CA ASN A 241 2.28 9.40 -2.85
C ASN A 241 3.16 9.42 -1.57
N MET A 242 3.83 8.31 -1.25
CA MET A 242 4.76 8.23 -0.12
C MET A 242 6.22 8.22 -0.56
N ARG A 243 7.01 9.10 0.06
CA ARG A 243 8.47 9.17 -0.08
C ARG A 243 9.14 8.11 0.77
N LEU A 244 10.10 7.40 0.19
CA LEU A 244 10.97 6.44 0.87
C LEU A 244 12.29 7.12 1.28
N THR A 245 12.70 7.02 2.55
CA THR A 245 14.06 7.40 2.98
C THR A 245 14.95 6.18 3.17
N ILE A 246 16.21 6.25 2.75
CA ILE A 246 17.26 5.26 3.00
C ILE A 246 18.59 6.02 3.16
N GLY A 247 19.24 5.97 4.33
CA GLY A 247 20.62 6.48 4.48
C GLY A 247 20.79 7.97 4.16
N GLY A 248 19.79 8.80 4.47
CA GLY A 248 19.75 10.21 4.11
C GLY A 248 19.39 10.50 2.64
N LEU A 249 19.36 9.49 1.77
CA LEU A 249 18.79 9.61 0.42
C LEU A 249 17.27 9.48 0.48
N HIS A 250 16.60 10.37 -0.26
CA HIS A 250 15.15 10.45 -0.33
C HIS A 250 14.65 10.11 -1.73
N TYR A 251 13.64 9.24 -1.81
CA TYR A 251 13.02 8.76 -3.05
C TYR A 251 11.54 9.17 -3.07
N PRO A 252 11.19 10.34 -3.65
CA PRO A 252 9.83 10.89 -3.57
C PRO A 252 8.80 10.06 -4.34
N LEU A 253 9.23 9.38 -5.40
CA LEU A 253 8.42 8.45 -6.17
C LEU A 253 8.91 7.01 -5.92
N ALA A 254 8.28 6.35 -4.94
CA ALA A 254 8.60 4.98 -4.54
C ALA A 254 7.35 4.08 -4.37
N PRO A 255 6.43 4.00 -5.36
CA PRO A 255 5.16 3.30 -5.22
C PRO A 255 5.31 1.83 -4.82
N PHE A 256 4.53 1.43 -3.82
CA PHE A 256 4.62 0.15 -3.10
C PHE A 256 3.24 -0.49 -2.92
N ASN A 257 3.13 -1.80 -3.12
CA ASN A 257 1.90 -2.55 -2.84
C ASN A 257 2.10 -3.68 -1.82
N GLY A 258 1.04 -3.92 -1.05
CA GLY A 258 0.81 -5.17 -0.33
C GLY A 258 -0.31 -5.98 -0.99
N TRP A 259 -1.08 -6.71 -0.18
CA TRP A 259 -2.42 -7.16 -0.53
C TRP A 259 -3.38 -6.71 0.58
N TYR A 260 -4.67 -6.62 0.28
CA TYR A 260 -5.64 -6.08 1.22
C TYR A 260 -5.84 -6.94 2.46
N MET A 261 -5.97 -6.29 3.62
CA MET A 261 -6.74 -6.79 4.75
C MET A 261 -8.22 -6.43 4.52
N GLY A 262 -9.14 -7.38 4.66
CA GLY A 262 -10.54 -7.21 4.24
C GLY A 262 -11.27 -6.00 4.83
N THR A 263 -10.88 -5.58 6.03
CA THR A 263 -11.41 -4.37 6.70
C THR A 263 -11.03 -3.05 6.04
N GLU A 264 -9.96 -2.99 5.25
CA GLU A 264 -9.64 -1.79 4.46
C GLU A 264 -10.73 -1.51 3.41
N ILE A 265 -11.28 -2.56 2.81
CA ILE A 265 -12.38 -2.45 1.84
C ILE A 265 -13.72 -2.39 2.58
N GLY A 266 -14.06 -3.46 3.32
CA GLY A 266 -15.39 -3.66 3.88
C GLY A 266 -15.71 -2.82 5.12
N ALA A 267 -14.71 -2.40 5.89
CA ALA A 267 -14.91 -1.58 7.09
C ALA A 267 -14.46 -0.12 6.95
N ARG A 268 -13.70 0.23 5.90
CA ARG A 268 -13.33 1.62 5.58
C ARG A 268 -13.92 2.06 4.24
N ASN A 269 -13.36 1.63 3.10
CA ASN A 269 -13.76 2.13 1.77
C ASN A 269 -15.27 2.06 1.49
N LEU A 270 -15.94 0.97 1.89
CA LEU A 270 -17.37 0.77 1.66
C LEU A 270 -18.28 1.23 2.81
N ALA A 271 -17.74 1.56 3.98
CA ALA A 271 -18.51 1.74 5.22
C ALA A 271 -18.33 3.09 5.92
N ASP A 272 -17.23 3.81 5.65
CA ASP A 272 -17.00 5.15 6.19
C ASP A 272 -18.02 6.15 5.56
N PRO A 273 -18.67 7.04 6.35
CA PRO A 273 -19.62 8.02 5.83
C PRO A 273 -19.03 9.12 4.92
N ASP A 274 -17.72 9.33 4.94
CA ASP A 274 -16.99 10.18 3.98
C ASP A 274 -16.48 9.40 2.75
N ARG A 275 -16.95 8.14 2.59
CA ARG A 275 -16.64 7.23 1.48
C ARG A 275 -17.97 6.72 0.87
N TYR A 276 -18.09 5.44 0.51
CA TYR A 276 -19.29 4.92 -0.16
C TYR A 276 -20.53 4.75 0.73
N ASP A 277 -20.43 4.92 2.07
CA ASP A 277 -21.52 4.81 3.06
C ASP A 277 -22.57 3.70 2.79
N MET A 278 -22.14 2.45 2.57
CA MET A 278 -23.07 1.36 2.23
C MET A 278 -23.85 0.81 3.43
N LEU A 279 -23.51 1.21 4.66
CA LEU A 279 -24.14 0.65 5.87
C LEU A 279 -25.66 0.86 5.95
N PRO A 280 -26.24 2.04 5.60
CA PRO A 280 -27.69 2.23 5.61
C PRO A 280 -28.42 1.37 4.56
N GLU A 281 -27.87 1.21 3.35
CA GLU A 281 -28.49 0.38 2.29
C GLU A 281 -28.40 -1.11 2.63
N VAL A 282 -27.25 -1.59 3.12
CA VAL A 282 -27.10 -2.97 3.61
C VAL A 282 -28.07 -3.24 4.76
N ALA A 283 -28.17 -2.35 5.74
CA ALA A 283 -29.11 -2.48 6.85
C ALA A 283 -30.59 -2.48 6.40
N ARG A 284 -30.94 -1.64 5.42
CA ARG A 284 -32.29 -1.58 4.82
C ARG A 284 -32.63 -2.88 4.08
N ARG A 285 -31.71 -3.40 3.26
CA ARG A 285 -31.85 -4.67 2.52
C ARG A 285 -31.91 -5.88 3.46
N MET A 286 -31.24 -5.82 4.60
CA MET A 286 -31.32 -6.82 5.68
C MET A 286 -32.57 -6.69 6.58
N GLY A 287 -33.38 -5.64 6.43
CA GLY A 287 -34.57 -5.40 7.25
C GLY A 287 -34.28 -5.08 8.72
N LEU A 288 -33.17 -4.39 9.02
CA LEU A 288 -32.77 -4.06 10.40
C LEU A 288 -33.56 -2.86 10.95
N ASP A 289 -33.83 -2.86 12.27
CA ASP A 289 -34.32 -1.66 12.98
C ASP A 289 -33.19 -0.62 13.07
N THR A 290 -33.21 0.37 12.19
CA THR A 290 -32.23 1.47 12.16
C THR A 290 -32.56 2.63 13.12
N SER A 291 -33.70 2.57 13.83
CA SER A 291 -34.26 3.71 14.58
C SER A 291 -33.36 4.28 15.68
N ARG A 292 -32.51 3.44 16.28
CA ARG A 292 -31.65 3.76 17.44
C ARG A 292 -30.32 3.03 17.32
N ALA A 293 -29.23 3.64 17.78
CA ALA A 293 -27.92 3.01 17.78
C ALA A 293 -27.86 1.71 18.62
N SER A 294 -28.66 1.61 19.68
CA SER A 294 -28.70 0.45 20.59
C SER A 294 -29.27 -0.84 20.00
N THR A 295 -29.72 -0.83 18.73
CA THR A 295 -30.10 -2.06 18.00
C THR A 295 -28.90 -2.76 17.36
N LEU A 296 -27.72 -2.11 17.38
CA LEU A 296 -26.47 -2.59 16.77
C LEU A 296 -26.59 -2.86 15.26
N TRP A 297 -27.46 -2.10 14.58
CA TRP A 297 -27.71 -2.26 13.15
C TRP A 297 -26.47 -1.99 12.29
N ARG A 298 -25.63 -1.01 12.70
CA ARG A 298 -24.38 -0.68 12.02
C ARG A 298 -23.39 -1.83 12.13
N ASP A 299 -23.20 -2.33 13.35
CA ASP A 299 -22.32 -3.44 13.68
C ASP A 299 -22.66 -4.69 12.86
N ARG A 300 -23.96 -5.02 12.77
CA ARG A 300 -24.44 -6.15 11.97
C ARG A 300 -24.24 -5.94 10.46
N ALA A 301 -24.60 -4.76 9.93
CA ALA A 301 -24.39 -4.45 8.51
C ALA A 301 -22.89 -4.45 8.13
N LEU A 302 -22.04 -3.93 9.01
CA LEU A 302 -20.59 -3.88 8.86
C LEU A 302 -19.97 -5.28 8.81
N VAL A 303 -20.47 -6.23 9.61
CA VAL A 303 -20.01 -7.63 9.58
C VAL A 303 -20.35 -8.30 8.24
N GLU A 304 -21.59 -8.24 7.75
CA GLU A 304 -21.93 -8.87 6.46
C GLU A 304 -21.24 -8.17 5.27
N LEU A 305 -20.99 -6.86 5.34
CA LEU A 305 -20.24 -6.11 4.33
C LEU A 305 -18.76 -6.55 4.26
N ASN A 306 -18.12 -6.80 5.40
CA ASN A 306 -16.77 -7.39 5.45
C ASN A 306 -16.75 -8.85 4.99
N ARG A 307 -17.80 -9.60 5.30
CA ARG A 307 -17.99 -10.99 4.87
C ARG A 307 -18.17 -11.11 3.35
N ALA A 308 -18.90 -10.19 2.73
CA ALA A 308 -19.05 -10.08 1.27
C ALA A 308 -17.69 -9.88 0.59
N VAL A 309 -16.88 -8.95 1.10
CA VAL A 309 -15.52 -8.68 0.60
C VAL A 309 -14.65 -9.94 0.65
N LEU A 310 -14.52 -10.56 1.83
CA LEU A 310 -13.63 -11.73 2.01
C LEU A 310 -14.07 -12.90 1.12
N TRP A 311 -15.37 -13.22 1.10
CA TRP A 311 -15.91 -14.31 0.28
C TRP A 311 -15.76 -14.07 -1.22
N SER A 312 -15.95 -12.84 -1.68
CA SER A 312 -15.83 -12.49 -3.11
C SER A 312 -14.38 -12.59 -3.59
N TYR A 313 -13.42 -12.14 -2.78
CA TYR A 313 -11.99 -12.26 -3.09
C TYR A 313 -11.53 -13.72 -3.10
N GLU A 314 -11.90 -14.50 -2.08
CA GLU A 314 -11.63 -15.95 -2.02
C GLU A 314 -12.21 -16.68 -3.25
N ARG A 315 -13.48 -16.44 -3.58
CA ARG A 315 -14.16 -17.03 -4.74
C ARG A 315 -13.54 -16.60 -6.09
N ALA A 316 -12.93 -15.42 -6.16
CA ALA A 316 -12.24 -14.92 -7.35
C ALA A 316 -10.76 -15.38 -7.44
N GLY A 317 -10.25 -16.15 -6.47
CA GLY A 317 -8.84 -16.52 -6.39
C GLY A 317 -7.91 -15.35 -6.04
N VAL A 318 -8.46 -14.21 -5.63
CA VAL A 318 -7.71 -12.99 -5.36
C VAL A 318 -7.26 -12.94 -3.90
N LYS A 319 -5.96 -12.85 -3.70
CA LYS A 319 -5.34 -12.87 -2.38
C LYS A 319 -5.77 -11.67 -1.53
N ILE A 320 -6.47 -11.98 -0.45
CA ILE A 320 -6.83 -11.06 0.65
C ILE A 320 -6.37 -11.68 1.99
N SER A 321 -6.55 -11.00 3.11
CA SER A 321 -6.44 -11.60 4.44
C SER A 321 -7.49 -11.01 5.39
N ASP A 322 -7.98 -11.81 6.33
CA ASP A 322 -8.87 -11.32 7.38
C ASP A 322 -8.06 -10.64 8.51
N HIS A 323 -8.77 -9.88 9.34
CA HIS A 323 -8.15 -9.03 10.35
C HIS A 323 -7.78 -9.77 11.65
N HIS A 324 -8.31 -10.97 11.90
CA HIS A 324 -7.89 -11.81 13.03
C HIS A 324 -6.57 -12.50 12.69
N THR A 325 -6.49 -13.18 11.54
CA THR A 325 -5.26 -13.87 11.10
C THR A 325 -4.11 -12.88 10.90
N GLU A 326 -4.35 -11.69 10.33
CA GLU A 326 -3.28 -10.69 10.18
C GLU A 326 -2.82 -10.08 11.51
N SER A 327 -3.72 -9.97 12.50
CA SER A 327 -3.33 -9.62 13.88
C SER A 327 -2.41 -10.67 14.50
N GLU A 328 -2.69 -11.96 14.31
CA GLU A 328 -1.82 -13.05 14.78
C GLU A 328 -0.45 -13.07 14.08
N ARG A 329 -0.44 -12.82 12.76
CA ARG A 329 0.78 -12.67 11.95
C ARG A 329 1.62 -11.48 12.40
N PHE A 330 1.01 -10.34 12.73
CA PHE A 330 1.74 -9.21 13.29
C PHE A 330 2.34 -9.54 14.66
N LEU A 331 1.61 -10.22 15.54
CA LEU A 331 2.18 -10.70 16.81
C LEU A 331 3.29 -11.73 16.61
N ALA A 332 3.26 -12.54 15.54
CA ALA A 332 4.36 -13.42 15.17
C ALA A 332 5.59 -12.63 14.67
N HIS A 333 5.41 -11.55 13.90
CA HIS A 333 6.47 -10.61 13.54
C HIS A 333 7.11 -10.00 14.80
N VAL A 334 6.30 -9.48 15.73
CA VAL A 334 6.78 -8.91 17.00
C VAL A 334 7.65 -9.91 17.78
N ARG A 335 7.17 -11.14 17.99
CA ARG A 335 7.94 -12.20 18.68
C ARG A 335 9.25 -12.57 17.98
N ASN A 336 9.32 -12.45 16.65
CA ASN A 336 10.52 -12.77 15.87
C ASN A 336 11.58 -11.66 15.96
N GLU A 337 11.17 -10.39 16.02
CA GLU A 337 12.07 -9.25 16.21
C GLU A 337 12.55 -9.16 17.67
N GLU A 338 11.66 -9.38 18.65
CA GLU A 338 11.98 -9.47 20.08
C GLU A 338 13.04 -10.55 20.37
N ARG A 339 12.87 -11.76 19.80
CA ARG A 339 13.84 -12.87 19.91
C ARG A 339 15.23 -12.49 19.38
N ALA A 340 15.28 -11.57 18.43
CA ALA A 340 16.51 -11.09 17.80
C ALA A 340 16.99 -9.73 18.37
N GLY A 341 16.54 -9.38 19.58
CA GLY A 341 17.04 -8.23 20.35
C GLY A 341 16.50 -6.86 19.92
N ARG A 342 15.49 -6.80 19.06
CA ARG A 342 14.93 -5.54 18.55
C ARG A 342 13.54 -5.26 19.12
N GLN A 343 13.27 -3.98 19.32
CA GLN A 343 11.92 -3.48 19.53
C GLN A 343 11.19 -3.36 18.17
N VAL A 344 9.86 -3.43 18.19
CA VAL A 344 9.03 -3.17 17.00
C VAL A 344 8.23 -1.89 17.24
N PRO A 345 8.53 -0.79 16.51
CA PRO A 345 7.71 0.41 16.55
C PRO A 345 6.33 0.11 15.99
N ALA A 346 5.27 0.55 16.65
CA ALA A 346 3.90 0.37 16.17
C ALA A 346 2.96 1.49 16.65
N ASP A 347 2.24 2.07 15.69
CA ASP A 347 1.14 3.00 15.97
C ASP A 347 -0.12 2.18 16.26
N TRP A 348 -0.47 2.04 17.54
CA TRP A 348 -1.62 1.25 17.99
C TRP A 348 -2.92 1.65 17.28
N SER A 349 -3.09 2.93 16.91
CA SER A 349 -4.30 3.42 16.23
C SER A 349 -4.43 3.00 14.77
N TRP A 350 -3.36 2.46 14.18
CA TRP A 350 -3.35 1.87 12.83
C TRP A 350 -3.21 0.33 12.85
N ILE A 351 -2.60 -0.22 13.89
CA ILE A 351 -2.39 -1.67 14.03
C ILE A 351 -3.65 -2.39 14.52
N VAL A 352 -4.50 -1.77 15.35
CA VAL A 352 -5.78 -2.36 15.76
C VAL A 352 -6.80 -2.25 14.61
N PRO A 353 -7.41 -3.36 14.15
CA PRO A 353 -8.39 -3.31 13.08
C PRO A 353 -9.65 -2.50 13.44
N PRO A 354 -10.28 -1.81 12.45
CA PRO A 354 -11.46 -0.96 12.68
C PRO A 354 -12.75 -1.75 12.96
N LEU A 355 -12.72 -3.07 12.77
CA LEU A 355 -13.78 -4.01 13.14
C LEU A 355 -13.23 -4.98 14.19
N SER A 356 -14.05 -5.34 15.17
CA SER A 356 -13.74 -6.36 16.18
C SER A 356 -12.44 -6.16 16.97
N GLY A 357 -11.90 -4.94 17.07
CA GLY A 357 -10.57 -4.65 17.64
C GLY A 357 -10.30 -5.34 18.98
N GLY A 358 -11.21 -5.26 19.96
CA GLY A 358 -11.07 -5.92 21.26
C GLY A 358 -11.03 -7.47 21.23
N ALA A 359 -11.44 -8.09 20.13
CA ALA A 359 -11.31 -9.53 19.86
C ALA A 359 -10.04 -9.89 19.06
N THR A 360 -9.09 -8.95 18.92
CA THR A 360 -7.78 -9.18 18.29
C THR A 360 -6.67 -9.11 19.33
N GLY A 361 -5.66 -9.96 19.22
CA GLY A 361 -4.53 -9.97 20.16
C GLY A 361 -3.69 -8.69 20.17
N VAL A 362 -3.78 -7.86 19.12
CA VAL A 362 -3.01 -6.61 19.00
C VAL A 362 -3.60 -5.46 19.82
N PHE A 363 -4.89 -5.50 20.15
CA PHE A 363 -5.53 -4.52 21.02
C PHE A 363 -4.96 -4.56 22.45
N HIS A 364 -4.71 -5.77 22.97
CA HIS A 364 -4.32 -6.05 24.36
C HIS A 364 -2.83 -5.79 24.66
N ARG A 365 -2.15 -4.97 23.86
CA ARG A 365 -0.71 -4.70 23.97
C ARG A 365 -0.37 -3.23 23.77
N TYR A 366 0.50 -2.71 24.62
CA TYR A 366 1.22 -1.46 24.39
C TYR A 366 2.43 -1.68 23.46
N TYR A 367 2.68 -0.71 22.59
CA TYR A 367 3.78 -0.71 21.63
C TYR A 367 4.71 0.46 21.89
N HIS A 368 5.98 0.32 21.51
CA HIS A 368 6.90 1.44 21.44
C HIS A 368 6.53 2.28 20.21
N GLU A 369 6.56 3.60 20.32
CA GLU A 369 6.51 4.50 19.16
C GLU A 369 7.91 5.04 18.90
N ALA A 370 8.39 4.90 17.68
CA ALA A 370 9.72 5.33 17.26
C ALA A 370 9.73 5.51 15.74
N ASP A 371 10.30 6.62 15.26
CA ASP A 371 10.63 6.77 13.84
C ASP A 371 12.01 6.15 13.56
N LEU A 372 12.02 4.91 13.05
CA LEU A 372 13.25 4.22 12.64
C LEU A 372 13.44 4.38 11.14
N ARG A 373 14.54 4.99 10.71
CA ARG A 373 14.96 5.07 9.29
C ARG A 373 15.76 3.81 8.91
N PRO A 374 15.78 3.35 7.64
CA PRO A 374 14.89 3.65 6.51
C PRO A 374 13.40 3.58 6.85
N ASN A 375 12.56 4.41 6.22
CA ASN A 375 11.11 4.47 6.46
C ASN A 375 10.34 5.09 5.27
N PHE A 376 9.01 5.10 5.34
CA PHE A 376 8.12 5.78 4.39
C PHE A 376 7.39 6.96 5.05
N TYR A 377 7.30 8.09 4.36
CA TYR A 377 6.61 9.31 4.82
C TYR A 377 5.59 9.82 3.78
N LEU A 378 4.51 10.43 4.25
CA LEU A 378 3.52 11.13 3.42
C LEU A 378 3.70 12.64 3.63
N ASP A 379 4.48 13.28 2.76
CA ASP A 379 4.76 14.71 2.81
C ASP A 379 3.49 15.54 2.53
N ASP A 380 3.40 16.76 3.07
CA ASP A 380 2.19 17.57 3.00
C ASP A 380 1.83 18.00 1.57
N GLU A 381 2.83 18.29 0.72
CA GLU A 381 2.63 18.58 -0.71
C GLU A 381 2.00 17.38 -1.45
N ALA A 382 2.55 16.17 -1.25
CA ALA A 382 2.04 14.94 -1.85
C ALA A 382 0.62 14.59 -1.35
N ARG A 383 0.29 14.99 -0.12
CA ARG A 383 -1.06 14.86 0.45
C ARG A 383 -2.04 15.86 -0.18
N ALA A 384 -1.64 17.11 -0.37
CA ALA A 384 -2.43 18.15 -1.01
C ALA A 384 -2.73 17.80 -2.49
N LEU A 385 -1.70 17.47 -3.27
CA LEU A 385 -1.85 17.07 -4.67
C LEU A 385 -2.81 15.88 -4.83
N SER A 386 -2.73 14.89 -3.94
CA SER A 386 -3.63 13.71 -3.95
C SER A 386 -5.10 13.99 -3.62
N ARG A 387 -5.42 15.21 -3.16
CA ARG A 387 -6.78 15.69 -2.91
C ARG A 387 -7.33 16.58 -4.03
N GLY A 388 -6.49 16.95 -5.00
CA GLY A 388 -6.78 18.02 -5.94
C GLY A 388 -6.54 19.43 -5.37
N ASP A 389 -5.86 19.56 -4.22
CA ASP A 389 -5.43 20.84 -3.66
C ASP A 389 -4.20 21.36 -4.45
N VAL A 390 -4.38 21.60 -5.75
CA VAL A 390 -3.31 21.98 -6.68
C VAL A 390 -2.88 23.43 -6.42
N PRO A 391 -1.58 23.72 -6.18
CA PRO A 391 -1.09 25.08 -6.06
C PRO A 391 -1.39 25.88 -7.34
N ALA A 392 -1.95 27.09 -7.19
CA ALA A 392 -2.27 27.95 -8.34
C ALA A 392 -1.00 28.18 -9.19
N PRO A 393 -1.07 28.00 -10.53
CA PRO A 393 0.12 27.85 -11.36
C PRO A 393 1.00 29.10 -11.32
N ALA A 394 2.21 28.94 -10.78
CA ALA A 394 3.17 30.02 -10.59
C ALA A 394 3.72 30.53 -11.93
N GLY A 395 3.04 31.54 -12.50
CA GLY A 395 3.65 32.47 -13.46
C GLY A 395 4.15 31.89 -14.78
N ARG A 396 3.61 30.77 -15.28
CA ARG A 396 3.82 30.40 -16.70
C ARG A 396 3.14 31.44 -17.59
N HIS A 397 3.90 32.45 -18.02
CA HIS A 397 3.44 33.49 -18.93
C HIS A 397 2.88 32.85 -20.21
N ALA A 398 1.55 32.90 -20.35
CA ALA A 398 0.87 32.46 -21.55
C ALA A 398 1.18 33.43 -22.69
N ALA A 399 2.24 33.13 -23.46
CA ALA A 399 2.65 33.86 -24.65
C ALA A 399 1.70 33.62 -25.84
N GLN A 400 0.39 33.70 -25.61
CA GLN A 400 -0.62 33.74 -26.66
C GLN A 400 -0.47 35.06 -27.41
N ARG A 401 0.12 34.99 -28.60
CA ARG A 401 0.10 36.09 -29.57
C ARG A 401 -1.35 36.34 -29.98
N SER A 402 -1.96 37.40 -29.47
CA SER A 402 -3.27 37.85 -29.96
C SER A 402 -3.13 38.32 -31.41
N VAL A 403 -3.93 37.72 -32.30
CA VAL A 403 -4.12 38.23 -33.66
C VAL A 403 -5.18 39.32 -33.56
N ALA A 404 -4.79 40.58 -33.78
CA ALA A 404 -5.69 41.71 -33.65
C ALA A 404 -6.70 41.80 -34.81
N ALA A 405 -7.97 41.93 -34.47
CA ALA A 405 -9.09 42.28 -35.35
C ALA A 405 -10.04 43.21 -34.56
N PRO A 406 -10.82 44.10 -35.22
CA PRO A 406 -10.92 45.48 -34.74
C PRO A 406 -12.15 45.83 -33.89
N GLU A 407 -12.05 46.96 -33.19
CA GLU A 407 -13.12 47.58 -32.40
C GLU A 407 -14.28 48.14 -33.26
N PRO A 408 -15.52 48.13 -32.73
CA PRO A 408 -16.58 49.04 -33.11
C PRO A 408 -16.72 50.22 -32.12
N SER A 409 -16.89 51.41 -32.69
CA SER A 409 -17.08 52.74 -32.07
C SER A 409 -18.01 52.86 -30.84
N ALA A 410 -17.68 53.80 -29.96
CA ALA A 410 -18.47 54.20 -28.78
C ALA A 410 -19.81 54.92 -29.09
N GLY A 411 -20.71 54.95 -28.10
CA GLY A 411 -21.94 55.74 -28.08
C GLY A 411 -22.40 56.10 -26.65
N ALA A 412 -22.99 57.29 -26.49
CA ALA A 412 -23.47 57.90 -25.23
C ALA A 412 -24.30 56.93 -24.34
N SER A 413 -24.14 56.82 -23.00
CA SER A 413 -23.94 57.78 -21.90
C SER A 413 -25.23 58.48 -21.39
N GLU A 414 -25.69 58.13 -20.18
CA GLU A 414 -26.23 59.01 -19.10
C GLU A 414 -26.48 58.17 -17.80
N PRO A 415 -26.62 58.78 -16.60
CA PRO A 415 -26.33 58.09 -15.33
C PRO A 415 -27.51 57.90 -14.34
N LEU A 416 -27.40 56.92 -13.43
CA LEU A 416 -27.98 56.79 -12.06
C LEU A 416 -27.50 55.43 -11.47
N VAL A 417 -27.36 55.11 -10.18
CA VAL A 417 -27.65 55.78 -8.88
C VAL A 417 -26.43 55.56 -7.95
N ALA A 418 -26.24 56.40 -6.91
CA ALA A 418 -25.24 56.16 -5.87
C ALA A 418 -25.56 54.96 -4.95
N ALA A 419 -24.53 54.36 -4.34
CA ALA A 419 -24.66 53.23 -3.42
C ALA A 419 -25.17 53.67 -2.02
N PRO A 420 -25.99 52.85 -1.34
CA PRO A 420 -26.34 53.07 0.07
C PRO A 420 -25.22 52.56 1.01
N GLU A 421 -24.97 53.28 2.10
CA GLU A 421 -24.13 52.81 3.21
C GLU A 421 -24.82 51.67 4.00
N PRO A 422 -24.05 50.75 4.64
CA PRO A 422 -24.62 49.63 5.38
C PRO A 422 -25.30 50.07 6.68
N LEU A 423 -26.55 49.66 6.87
CA LEU A 423 -27.28 49.80 8.13
C LEU A 423 -26.66 48.93 9.22
N ALA A 424 -26.17 49.55 10.30
CA ALA A 424 -25.78 48.85 11.51
C ALA A 424 -27.02 48.38 12.29
N GLY A 425 -27.07 47.09 12.69
CA GLY A 425 -28.23 46.60 13.46
C GLY A 425 -28.46 45.09 13.53
N ALA A 426 -27.41 44.28 13.77
CA ALA A 426 -27.58 42.87 14.17
C ALA A 426 -26.57 42.52 15.28
N PRO A 427 -26.95 41.78 16.33
CA PRO A 427 -26.05 41.48 17.44
C PRO A 427 -24.98 40.46 17.02
N GLU A 428 -23.72 40.80 17.31
CA GLU A 428 -22.56 39.94 17.11
C GLU A 428 -22.66 38.72 18.04
N LEU A 429 -22.75 37.51 17.47
CA LEU A 429 -22.72 36.28 18.25
C LEU A 429 -21.29 36.03 18.74
N PRO A 430 -21.03 35.95 20.05
CA PRO A 430 -19.69 35.69 20.55
C PRO A 430 -19.22 34.29 20.13
N PRO A 431 -17.91 34.10 19.87
CA PRO A 431 -17.36 32.77 19.58
C PRO A 431 -17.65 31.82 20.76
N PRO A 432 -17.87 30.51 20.50
CA PRO A 432 -18.27 29.57 21.53
C PRO A 432 -17.19 29.46 22.62
N ALA A 433 -17.52 29.99 23.80
CA ALA A 433 -16.61 30.00 24.93
C ALA A 433 -16.36 28.57 25.44
N LEU A 434 -15.14 28.07 25.23
CA LEU A 434 -14.62 26.90 25.93
C LEU A 434 -14.63 27.17 27.44
N LYS A 435 -15.63 26.64 28.13
CA LYS A 435 -15.60 26.48 29.59
C LYS A 435 -15.38 25.00 29.93
N PRO A 436 -14.38 24.67 30.77
CA PRO A 436 -14.30 23.35 31.37
C PRO A 436 -15.41 23.22 32.41
N ASP A 437 -16.03 22.04 32.51
CA ASP A 437 -16.64 21.48 33.73
C ASP A 437 -17.16 20.06 33.44
N TYR A 438 -16.23 19.09 33.36
CA TYR A 438 -16.59 17.67 33.50
C TYR A 438 -16.21 17.20 34.90
N VAL A 439 -17.22 17.01 35.74
CA VAL A 439 -17.05 16.54 37.12
C VAL A 439 -16.57 15.09 37.12
N ALA A 440 -15.29 14.88 37.44
CA ALA A 440 -14.73 13.55 37.62
C ALA A 440 -15.28 12.92 38.93
N LEU A 441 -15.95 11.77 38.82
CA LEU A 441 -16.29 10.96 40.00
C LEU A 441 -15.02 10.28 40.53
N PRO A 442 -14.68 10.43 41.83
CA PRO A 442 -13.35 10.10 42.33
C PRO A 442 -13.18 8.62 42.67
N TRP A 443 -12.30 7.93 41.93
CA TRP A 443 -11.68 6.68 42.38
C TRP A 443 -10.16 6.75 42.17
N TYR A 444 -9.42 6.59 43.27
CA TYR A 444 -7.96 6.65 43.38
C TYR A 444 -7.26 7.97 42.97
N ALA A 445 -7.15 8.88 43.95
CA ALA A 445 -6.02 9.81 44.04
C ALA A 445 -4.85 9.14 44.82
N PRO A 446 -3.58 9.40 44.45
CA PRO A 446 -2.42 8.80 45.13
C PRO A 446 -2.08 9.51 46.45
N GLY A 447 -1.84 8.72 47.51
CA GLY A 447 -1.27 9.20 48.78
C GLY A 447 0.25 9.43 48.71
N PRO A 448 0.83 10.15 49.69
CA PRO A 448 2.24 10.54 49.68
C PRO A 448 3.22 9.38 49.98
N ARG A 449 4.50 9.60 49.68
CA ARG A 449 5.59 8.66 49.93
C ARG A 449 5.90 8.52 51.44
N THR A 450 5.84 7.30 51.97
CA THR A 450 6.52 6.91 53.22
C THR A 450 7.06 5.48 53.12
N GLU A 451 8.38 5.36 53.19
CA GLU A 451 9.23 4.24 53.68
C GLU A 451 8.98 2.78 53.24
N ALA A 452 10.07 2.00 53.21
CA ALA A 452 10.09 0.66 52.61
C ALA A 452 9.90 -0.47 53.64
N LEU A 453 9.05 -1.44 53.31
CA LEU A 453 8.91 -2.73 53.99
C LEU A 453 8.84 -3.88 52.94
N PRO A 454 9.17 -5.13 53.32
CA PRO A 454 9.70 -6.11 52.37
C PRO A 454 8.67 -6.82 51.48
N LEU A 455 9.16 -7.37 50.37
CA LEU A 455 8.40 -8.12 49.37
C LEU A 455 7.80 -9.42 49.95
N PRO A 456 6.54 -9.77 49.63
CA PRO A 456 5.99 -11.09 49.93
C PRO A 456 6.57 -12.18 49.01
N LEU A 457 6.60 -13.41 49.52
CA LEU A 457 7.16 -14.58 48.83
C LEU A 457 6.31 -15.02 47.63
N PRO A 458 6.92 -15.64 46.59
CA PRO A 458 6.19 -16.20 45.47
C PRO A 458 5.34 -17.42 45.87
N TRP A 459 4.28 -17.65 45.10
CA TRP A 459 3.36 -18.79 45.23
C TRP A 459 4.04 -20.12 44.87
N ALA A 460 3.59 -21.21 45.50
CA ALA A 460 4.26 -22.52 45.42
C ALA A 460 3.84 -23.36 44.21
N GLU A 461 4.80 -24.07 43.62
CA GLU A 461 4.54 -25.16 42.66
C GLU A 461 4.01 -26.43 43.37
N PRO A 462 3.15 -27.24 42.72
CA PRO A 462 2.79 -28.57 43.21
C PRO A 462 3.97 -29.56 43.11
N PRO A 463 4.10 -30.52 44.04
CA PRO A 463 5.31 -31.32 44.20
C PRO A 463 5.53 -32.36 43.08
N ARG A 464 6.77 -32.45 42.60
CA ARG A 464 7.24 -33.54 41.73
C ARG A 464 7.67 -34.74 42.57
N SER A 465 7.17 -35.93 42.26
CA SER A 465 7.63 -37.19 42.85
C SER A 465 8.89 -37.71 42.14
N THR A 466 9.81 -38.30 42.90
CA THR A 466 11.05 -38.93 42.39
C THR A 466 11.20 -40.35 42.93
N PRO A 467 11.61 -41.32 42.10
CA PRO A 467 12.12 -42.60 42.56
C PRO A 467 13.66 -42.62 42.59
N SER A 468 14.18 -43.23 43.65
CA SER A 468 15.57 -43.61 43.88
C SER A 468 16.31 -44.24 42.67
N GLY A 469 17.40 -43.62 42.25
CA GLY A 469 18.76 -44.13 42.54
C GLY A 469 19.33 -45.38 41.84
N ALA A 470 20.53 -45.18 41.27
CA ALA A 470 21.63 -46.14 41.02
C ALA A 470 21.56 -47.14 39.83
N GLY A 471 22.67 -47.26 39.10
CA GLY A 471 22.97 -48.32 38.11
C GLY A 471 23.48 -47.80 36.75
N PRO A 472 24.71 -48.15 36.30
CA PRO A 472 25.27 -47.62 35.05
C PRO A 472 24.93 -48.44 33.80
N ALA A 473 25.00 -47.79 32.62
CA ALA A 473 24.72 -48.40 31.33
C ALA A 473 25.97 -49.01 30.65
N PRO A 474 25.83 -50.12 29.90
CA PRO A 474 26.79 -50.56 28.88
C PRO A 474 26.32 -50.23 27.45
N GLN A 475 27.28 -50.02 26.54
CA GLN A 475 27.03 -49.85 25.09
C GLN A 475 27.06 -51.20 24.32
N PRO A 476 26.62 -51.27 23.05
CA PRO A 476 25.97 -52.47 22.50
C PRO A 476 26.91 -53.53 21.89
N ARG A 477 26.37 -54.75 21.72
CA ARG A 477 26.92 -55.77 20.81
C ARG A 477 25.86 -56.49 19.99
N SER A 478 26.23 -56.73 18.74
CA SER A 478 25.64 -57.56 17.67
C SER A 478 25.09 -58.94 18.08
N GLY A 479 24.06 -59.44 17.39
CA GLY A 479 23.72 -60.88 17.39
C GLY A 479 22.41 -61.31 16.69
N LEU A 480 22.53 -61.72 15.42
CA LEU A 480 21.66 -62.60 14.60
C LEU A 480 20.46 -63.33 15.28
N ALA A 481 19.26 -63.27 14.67
CA ALA A 481 18.61 -64.41 13.96
C ALA A 481 17.18 -64.10 13.43
N GLN A 482 16.79 -64.71 12.30
CA GLN A 482 15.38 -64.90 11.86
C GLN A 482 14.95 -66.36 12.17
N PRO A 483 13.64 -66.68 12.20
CA PRO A 483 12.90 -67.15 10.99
C PRO A 483 11.42 -66.64 10.95
N ARG A 484 10.57 -66.83 9.93
CA ARG A 484 10.64 -67.38 8.54
C ARG A 484 9.42 -66.85 7.75
N SER A 485 9.43 -66.96 6.41
CA SER A 485 8.24 -66.71 5.55
C SER A 485 8.21 -67.63 4.30
N GLY A 486 7.03 -67.72 3.68
CA GLY A 486 6.64 -68.56 2.51
C GLY A 486 5.11 -68.72 2.52
N LEU A 487 4.36 -68.90 1.42
CA LEU A 487 4.59 -69.29 0.01
C LEU A 487 3.49 -68.63 -0.87
N ALA A 488 3.52 -68.49 -2.20
CA ALA A 488 4.53 -68.60 -3.27
C ALA A 488 3.94 -67.99 -4.59
N GLN A 489 4.51 -68.27 -5.76
CA GLN A 489 3.95 -68.04 -7.12
C GLN A 489 4.04 -69.32 -7.97
N PRO A 490 3.47 -69.34 -9.20
CA PRO A 490 4.31 -69.21 -10.42
C PRO A 490 3.68 -68.29 -11.49
N GLY A 491 4.43 -67.55 -12.33
CA GLY A 491 5.11 -67.99 -13.58
C GLY A 491 4.55 -67.18 -14.77
N SER A 492 5.20 -66.90 -15.91
CA SER A 492 6.49 -67.33 -16.50
C SER A 492 7.00 -66.26 -17.52
N GLY A 493 8.29 -66.30 -17.91
CA GLY A 493 8.88 -65.46 -18.97
C GLY A 493 8.77 -66.08 -20.39
N PRO A 494 9.61 -65.70 -21.40
CA PRO A 494 10.94 -65.08 -21.30
C PRO A 494 11.19 -63.85 -22.23
N ALA A 495 12.46 -63.45 -22.41
CA ALA A 495 12.91 -62.24 -23.09
C ALA A 495 13.63 -62.49 -24.44
N GLN A 496 13.86 -61.42 -25.22
CA GLN A 496 15.00 -61.33 -26.15
C GLN A 496 15.46 -59.87 -26.37
N SER A 497 16.49 -59.66 -27.20
CA SER A 497 17.54 -58.67 -26.90
C SER A 497 18.30 -58.11 -28.11
N GLY A 498 18.68 -56.83 -28.02
CA GLY A 498 19.63 -56.11 -28.90
C GLY A 498 19.10 -54.70 -29.26
N SER A 499 19.80 -53.57 -29.15
CA SER A 499 21.22 -53.17 -29.32
C SER A 499 21.64 -52.92 -30.77
N GLY A 500 21.78 -51.64 -31.15
CA GLY A 500 22.28 -51.16 -32.44
C GLY A 500 22.36 -49.62 -32.42
N SER A 501 23.36 -49.03 -33.08
CA SER A 501 23.78 -47.64 -32.81
C SER A 501 24.14 -46.83 -34.06
N ALA A 502 24.02 -45.49 -33.91
CA ALA A 502 24.85 -44.45 -34.53
C ALA A 502 24.57 -43.88 -35.95
N GLN A 503 24.49 -42.54 -35.97
CA GLN A 503 25.18 -41.59 -36.87
C GLN A 503 24.65 -41.16 -38.27
N SER A 504 24.22 -39.88 -38.31
CA SER A 504 24.88 -38.75 -39.02
C SER A 504 24.36 -38.21 -40.38
N GLY A 505 24.43 -36.88 -40.50
CA GLY A 505 24.30 -36.04 -41.72
C GLY A 505 22.88 -35.59 -42.08
N SER A 506 22.63 -34.43 -42.71
CA SER A 506 23.38 -33.17 -42.97
C SER A 506 22.37 -32.10 -43.49
N GLY A 507 22.69 -30.80 -43.42
CA GLY A 507 21.89 -29.70 -44.05
C GLY A 507 22.10 -29.57 -45.58
N PRO A 508 21.69 -28.47 -46.26
CA PRO A 508 21.47 -27.10 -45.74
C PRO A 508 20.24 -26.31 -46.27
N ASP A 509 20.11 -25.04 -45.88
CA ASP A 509 19.23 -23.99 -46.45
C ASP A 509 19.79 -23.39 -47.79
N PRO A 510 19.06 -22.49 -48.49
CA PRO A 510 19.26 -21.04 -48.29
C PRO A 510 18.02 -20.11 -48.49
N ASP A 511 18.24 -18.80 -48.30
CA ASP A 511 17.32 -17.64 -48.44
C ASP A 511 16.78 -17.39 -49.90
N ASP A 512 15.91 -16.42 -50.26
CA ASP A 512 15.88 -14.97 -49.91
C ASP A 512 14.60 -14.21 -50.44
N ALA A 513 14.44 -12.96 -49.99
CA ALA A 513 13.88 -11.77 -50.67
C ALA A 513 12.37 -11.62 -51.04
N SER A 514 11.70 -10.75 -50.26
CA SER A 514 10.92 -9.57 -50.73
C SER A 514 9.52 -9.71 -51.38
N GLY A 515 8.72 -8.63 -51.26
CA GLY A 515 7.45 -8.42 -51.99
C GLY A 515 6.37 -7.74 -51.15
N ALA A 516 5.66 -6.74 -51.70
CA ALA A 516 4.57 -6.02 -51.01
C ALA A 516 3.40 -5.75 -51.97
N GLU A 517 2.17 -5.81 -51.46
CA GLU A 517 1.03 -5.02 -51.99
C GLU A 517 -0.15 -4.97 -50.99
N SER A 518 -1.23 -4.24 -51.33
CA SER A 518 -2.34 -3.87 -50.45
C SER A 518 -3.72 -4.19 -51.08
N PRO A 519 -4.86 -4.10 -50.36
CA PRO A 519 -6.03 -4.97 -50.63
C PRO A 519 -7.24 -4.31 -51.31
N PRO A 520 -8.20 -5.12 -51.79
CA PRO A 520 -9.64 -4.83 -51.74
C PRO A 520 -10.31 -5.55 -50.53
N ALA A 521 -11.26 -5.05 -49.74
CA ALA A 521 -12.33 -4.04 -49.85
C ALA A 521 -13.75 -4.63 -50.00
N LEU A 522 -14.63 -4.26 -49.04
CA LEU A 522 -16.12 -4.17 -49.11
C LEU A 522 -17.03 -5.43 -49.00
N ARG A 523 -17.58 -5.64 -47.78
CA ARG A 523 -19.04 -5.67 -47.43
C ARG A 523 -19.96 -6.83 -47.94
N PRO A 524 -21.19 -7.03 -47.38
CA PRO A 524 -21.69 -6.79 -46.01
C PRO A 524 -22.68 -7.86 -45.41
N ALA A 525 -22.88 -7.79 -44.08
CA ALA A 525 -24.15 -7.91 -43.31
C ALA A 525 -24.96 -9.24 -43.15
N CYS A 526 -25.30 -9.50 -41.86
CA CYS A 526 -26.58 -10.05 -41.33
C CYS A 526 -26.94 -11.55 -41.47
N PRO A 527 -27.86 -12.10 -40.63
CA PRO A 527 -28.20 -11.75 -39.24
C PRO A 527 -28.48 -12.94 -38.27
N LEU A 528 -28.57 -12.62 -36.96
CA LEU A 528 -29.43 -13.24 -35.91
C LEU A 528 -29.51 -14.77 -35.67
N GLY A 529 -29.36 -15.16 -34.40
CA GLY A 529 -30.28 -16.12 -33.77
C GLY A 529 -29.67 -17.37 -33.12
N HIS A 530 -29.32 -17.29 -31.83
CA HIS A 530 -30.10 -17.97 -30.79
C HIS A 530 -29.83 -17.44 -29.37
#